data_AF-A0A3C0TUJ4-F1
#
_entry.id   AF-A0A3C0TUJ4-F1
#
_cell.length_a   1.000
_cell.length_b   1.000
_cell.length_c   1.000
_cell.angle_alpha   90.00
_cell.angle_beta   90.00
_cell.angle_gamma   90.00
#
_symmetry.space_group_name_H-M   'P 1'
#
loop_
_entity.id
_entity.type
_entity.pdbx_description
1 polymer ?
#
loop_
_entity_poly.entity_id
_entity_poly.type
_entity_poly.pdbx_seq_one_letter_code
_entity_poly.pdbx_strand_id
1 'polypeptide(L)' 'MIRGDDHFTNTARQLQIYQAMGWKPPVFAHLPMILGPDGAKLSKRHGALGVDAYRDMGY' A
#
# COMPACT_ATOMS: atom_id res chain seq x y z
N MET A 1 1.19 0.52 12.03
CA MET A 1 0.45 0.31 10.76
C MET A 1 1.44 0.22 9.63
N ILE A 2 1.47 -0.91 8.93
CA ILE A 2 2.34 -1.16 7.77
C ILE A 2 1.45 -1.22 6.53
N ARG A 3 1.76 -0.43 5.50
CA ARG A 3 0.97 -0.35 4.25
C ARG A 3 1.79 0.23 3.10
N GLY A 4 1.25 0.29 1.89
CA GLY A 4 1.90 0.89 0.72
C GLY A 4 2.12 2.41 0.85
N ASP A 5 3.12 2.94 0.14
CA ASP A 5 3.43 4.37 0.08
C ASP A 5 2.31 5.21 -0.55
N ASP A 6 1.42 4.57 -1.32
CA ASP A 6 0.26 5.23 -1.89
C ASP A 6 -0.71 5.77 -0.82
N HIS A 7 -0.55 5.35 0.42
CA HIS A 7 -1.24 5.89 1.59
C HIS A 7 -0.41 6.87 2.43
N PHE A 8 0.75 7.31 1.96
CA PHE A 8 1.62 8.25 2.67
C PHE A 8 0.89 9.56 2.98
N THR A 9 0.33 10.22 1.96
CA THR A 9 -0.43 11.47 2.10
C THR A 9 -1.65 11.34 3.02
N ASN A 10 -2.29 10.15 3.06
CA ASN A 10 -3.42 9.90 3.96
C ASN A 10 -3.00 9.92 5.44
N THR A 11 -1.75 9.56 5.74
CA THR A 11 -1.20 9.57 7.10
C THR A 11 -1.21 10.97 7.69
N ALA A 12 -0.89 12.00 6.90
CA ALA A 12 -0.93 13.39 7.35
C ALA A 12 -2.32 13.78 7.88
N ARG A 13 -3.39 13.41 7.17
CA ARG A 13 -4.77 13.65 7.63
C ARG A 13 -5.13 12.80 8.85
N GLN A 14 -4.69 11.55 8.88
CA GLN A 14 -4.94 10.67 10.02
C GLN A 14 -4.29 11.20 11.31
N LEU A 15 -3.07 11.74 11.23
CA LEU A 15 -2.39 12.34 12.39
C LEU A 15 -3.17 13.51 12.99
N GLN A 16 -3.82 14.34 12.17
CA GLN A 16 -4.70 15.41 12.66
C GLN A 16 -5.88 14.85 13.47
N ILE A 17 -6.46 13.73 13.02
CA ILE A 17 -7.54 13.05 13.75
C ILE A 17 -7.02 12.48 15.08
N TYR A 18 -5.85 11.81 15.08
CA TYR A 18 -5.24 11.32 16.32
C TYR A 18 -5.00 12.45 17.32
N GLN A 19 -4.49 13.59 16.85
CA GLN A 19 -4.25 14.77 17.68
C GLN A 19 -5.57 15.35 18.24
N ALA A 20 -6.59 15.50 17.41
CA ALA A 20 -7.90 16.04 17.83
C ALA A 20 -8.58 15.14 18.88
N MET A 21 -8.38 13.82 18.79
CA MET A 21 -8.92 12.86 19.74
C MET A 21 -8.04 12.68 21.00
N GLY A 22 -6.87 13.33 21.07
CA GLY A 22 -5.91 13.16 22.16
C GLY A 22 -5.28 11.77 22.22
N TRP A 23 -5.28 11.05 21.10
CA TRP A 23 -4.77 9.68 21.03
C TRP A 23 -3.30 9.65 20.63
N LYS A 24 -2.56 8.69 21.17
CA LYS A 24 -1.19 8.40 20.71
C LYS A 24 -1.25 7.73 19.33
N PRO A 25 -0.66 8.33 18.27
CA PRO A 25 -0.65 7.69 16.96
C PRO A 25 0.20 6.41 16.98
N PRO A 26 -0.17 5.39 16.18
CA PRO A 26 0.67 4.21 16.01
C PRO A 26 1.94 4.54 15.22
N VAL A 27 2.93 3.67 15.28
CA VAL A 27 4.09 3.76 14.37
C VAL A 27 3.64 3.42 12.96
N PHE A 28 3.98 4.26 11.98
CA PHE A 28 3.68 4.05 10.57
C PHE A 28 4.93 3.60 9.81
N ALA A 29 4.77 2.62 8.91
CA ALA A 29 5.77 2.23 7.93
C ALA A 29 5.11 2.11 6.56
N HIS A 30 5.70 2.78 5.57
CA HIS A 30 5.21 2.82 4.20
C HIS A 30 6.16 2.07 3.28
N LEU A 31 5.68 1.00 2.68
CA LEU A 31 6.46 0.16 1.77
C LEU A 31 6.36 0.71 0.34
N PRO A 32 7.47 0.72 -0.42
CA PRO A 32 7.45 1.21 -1.80
C PRO A 32 6.52 0.35 -2.66
N MET A 33 5.94 0.96 -3.69
CA MET A 33 5.08 0.25 -4.63
C MET A 33 5.86 -0.78 -5.45
N ILE A 34 5.25 -1.94 -5.68
CA ILE A 34 5.75 -2.90 -6.69
C ILE A 34 5.56 -2.28 -8.06
N LEU A 35 6.64 -2.27 -8.85
CA LEU A 35 6.66 -1.76 -10.22
C LEU A 35 6.53 -2.91 -11.21
N GLY A 36 5.86 -2.63 -12.34
CA GLY A 36 5.86 -3.50 -13.50
C GLY A 36 7.20 -3.44 -14.26
N PRO A 37 7.36 -4.28 -15.29
CA PRO A 37 8.57 -4.30 -16.13
C PRO A 37 8.86 -2.96 -16.83
N ASP A 38 7.83 -2.14 -17.01
CA ASP A 38 7.87 -0.80 -17.60
C ASP A 38 8.23 0.30 -16.59
N GLY A 39 8.46 -0.05 -15.32
CA GLY A 39 8.73 0.89 -14.24
C GLY A 39 7.48 1.64 -13.76
N ALA A 40 6.31 1.41 -14.36
CA ALA A 40 5.05 1.96 -13.88
C ALA A 40 4.53 1.16 -12.67
N LYS A 41 3.62 1.75 -11.89
CA LYS A 41 2.95 1.04 -10.79
C LYS A 41 2.29 -0.23 -11.32
N LEU A 42 2.60 -1.37 -10.70
CA LEU A 42 2.00 -2.64 -11.07
C LEU A 42 0.49 -2.54 -10.89
N SER A 43 -0.25 -2.85 -11.95
CA SER A 43 -1.70 -2.77 -11.98
C SER A 43 -2.28 -3.95 -12.76
N LYS A 44 -3.56 -4.28 -12.53
CA LYS A 44 -4.26 -5.32 -13.31
C LYS A 44 -4.25 -5.05 -14.81
N ARG A 45 -4.14 -3.78 -15.22
CA ARG A 45 -4.04 -3.37 -16.64
C ARG A 45 -2.66 -3.66 -17.24
N HIS A 46 -1.64 -3.80 -16.41
CA HIS A 46 -0.24 -4.03 -16.80
C HIS A 46 0.26 -5.43 -16.40
N GLY A 47 -0.64 -6.42 -16.35
CA GLY A 47 -0.25 -7.81 -16.12
C GLY A 47 -0.17 -8.26 -14.67
N ALA A 48 -0.67 -7.46 -13.71
CA ALA A 48 -0.82 -7.95 -12.34
C ALA A 48 -1.87 -9.06 -12.30
N LEU A 49 -1.41 -10.30 -12.15
CA LEU A 49 -2.25 -11.46 -11.93
C LEU A 49 -2.77 -11.46 -10.49
N GLY A 50 -4.02 -11.88 -10.30
CA GLY A 50 -4.53 -12.16 -8.96
C GLY A 50 -3.74 -13.29 -8.32
N VAL A 51 -3.66 -13.32 -6.99
CA VAL A 51 -2.94 -14.39 -6.26
C VAL A 51 -3.46 -15.78 -6.66
N ASP A 52 -4.76 -15.90 -6.91
CA ASP A 52 -5.40 -17.14 -7.39
C ASP A 52 -4.80 -17.68 -8.69
N ALA A 53 -4.41 -16.81 -9.62
CA ALA A 53 -3.83 -17.24 -10.89
C ALA A 53 -2.47 -17.91 -10.70
N TYR A 54 -1.67 -17.48 -9.70
CA TYR A 54 -0.42 -18.16 -9.37
C TYR A 54 -0.65 -19.56 -8.81
N ARG A 55 -1.69 -19.74 -7.97
CA ARG A 55 -2.10 -21.07 -7.51
C ARG A 55 -2.48 -21.98 -8.67
N ASP A 56 -3.26 -21.47 -9.64
CA ASP A 56 -3.68 -22.26 -10.81
C ASP A 56 -2.49 -22.61 -11.74
N MET A 57 -1.43 -21.79 -11.73
CA MET A 57 -0.16 -22.05 -12.40
C MET A 57 0.76 -23.03 -11.62
N GLY A 58 0.38 -23.43 -10.40
CA GLY A 58 1.11 -24.40 -9.58
C GLY A 58 2.23 -23.83 -8.71
N TYR A 59 2.18 -22.54 -8.36
CA TYR A 59 3.08 -21.89 -7.39
C TYR A 59 2.56 -21.97 -5.95
#